data_AF-C2K1U5-F1
#
_entry.id   AF-C2K1U5-F1
#
_cell.length_a   1.000
_cell.length_b   1.000
_cell.length_c   1.000
_cell.angle_alpha   90.00
_cell.angle_beta   90.00
_cell.angle_gamma   90.00
#
_symmetry.space_group_name_H-M   'P 1'
#
loop_
_entity.id
_entity.type
_entity.pdbx_description
1 polymer ?
#
loop_
_entity_poly.entity_id
_entity_poly.type
_entity_poly.pdbx_seq_one_letter_code
_entity_poly.pdbx_strand_id
1 'polypeptide(L)'
;RHLAVDINGFPQAIHMTRANVSDRDGASAMIALHAMHLRQVQNVLVDGGYSGVNFQLDVASNLNATVQVAKRNELHRFEVMPQRWVVERSFSWLENCRRLWKNCERQLTTSLQIVVLAFLALLLKRF
;
A
#
# COMPACT_ATOMS: atom_id res chain seq x y z
N ARG A 1 -8.77 0.58 2.25
CA ARG A 1 -8.08 0.97 0.99
C ARG A 1 -6.67 0.47 1.12
N HIS A 2 -6.19 -0.35 0.20
CA HIS A 2 -4.86 -0.95 0.27
C HIS A 2 -4.04 -0.45 -0.91
N LEU A 3 -2.79 -0.08 -0.62
CA LEU A 3 -1.90 0.57 -1.56
C LEU A 3 -0.50 -0.01 -1.39
N ALA A 4 0.08 -0.53 -2.47
CA ALA A 4 1.51 -0.80 -2.56
C ALA A 4 2.16 0.28 -3.41
N VAL A 5 3.29 0.81 -2.95
CA VAL A 5 4.01 1.91 -3.60
C VAL A 5 5.47 1.56 -3.81
N ASP A 6 6.10 2.23 -4.78
CA ASP A 6 7.56 2.20 -4.94
C ASP A 6 8.26 3.10 -3.91
N ILE A 7 9.59 3.18 -3.97
CA ILE A 7 10.42 4.04 -3.11
C ILE A 7 10.09 5.54 -3.23
N ASN A 8 9.50 5.96 -4.35
CA ASN A 8 9.12 7.33 -4.62
C ASN A 8 7.70 7.64 -4.14
N GLY A 9 6.91 6.63 -3.75
CA GLY A 9 5.52 6.76 -3.34
C GLY A 9 4.51 6.67 -4.50
N PHE A 10 4.93 6.21 -5.67
CA PHE A 10 4.01 5.96 -6.79
C PHE A 10 3.35 4.58 -6.67
N PRO A 11 2.05 4.48 -6.98
CA PRO A 11 1.28 3.25 -6.79
C PRO A 11 1.73 2.15 -7.77
N GLN A 12 2.01 0.96 -7.24
CA GLN A 12 2.29 -0.27 -7.99
C GLN A 12 1.13 -1.26 -7.95
N ALA A 13 0.33 -1.21 -6.88
CA ALA A 13 -0.94 -1.94 -6.77
C ALA A 13 -1.92 -1.15 -5.91
N ILE A 14 -3.19 -1.16 -6.30
CA ILE A 14 -4.27 -0.49 -5.57
C ILE A 14 -5.41 -1.48 -5.43
N HIS A 15 -5.90 -1.68 -4.20
CA HIS A 15 -7.05 -2.53 -3.96
C HIS A 15 -8.05 -1.86 -3.02
N MET A 16 -9.31 -1.86 -3.44
CA MET A 16 -10.41 -1.22 -2.74
C MET A 16 -11.33 -2.29 -2.17
N THR A 17 -11.45 -2.29 -0.85
CA THR A 17 -12.22 -3.26 -0.08
C THR A 17 -13.33 -2.56 0.70
N ARG A 18 -14.29 -3.36 1.17
CA ARG A 18 -15.27 -2.92 2.17
C ARG A 18 -14.59 -2.76 3.54
N ALA A 19 -15.18 -1.94 4.40
CA ALA A 19 -14.63 -1.62 5.72
C ALA A 19 -14.59 -2.81 6.71
N ASN A 20 -15.25 -3.93 6.39
CA ASN A 20 -15.24 -5.15 7.21
C ASN A 20 -14.04 -6.06 6.94
N VAL A 21 -13.19 -5.72 5.96
CA VAL A 21 -11.98 -6.49 5.63
C VAL A 21 -10.82 -5.92 6.41
N SER A 22 -10.05 -6.79 7.08
CA SER A 22 -8.87 -6.36 7.81
C SER A 22 -7.79 -5.88 6.85
N ASP A 23 -6.90 -4.99 7.32
CA ASP A 23 -5.81 -4.48 6.48
C ASP A 23 -4.89 -5.58 5.98
N ARG A 24 -4.69 -6.64 6.78
CA ARG A 24 -3.88 -7.80 6.41
C ARG A 24 -4.53 -8.61 5.29
N ASP A 25 -5.81 -8.94 5.42
CA ASP A 25 -6.53 -9.72 4.41
C ASP A 25 -6.64 -8.93 3.11
N GLY A 26 -6.90 -7.62 3.21
CA GLY A 26 -6.97 -6.72 2.06
C GLY A 26 -5.62 -6.56 1.35
N ALA A 27 -4.51 -6.52 2.08
CA ALA A 27 -3.17 -6.50 1.50
C ALA A 27 -2.79 -7.83 0.85
N SER A 28 -3.12 -8.96 1.47
CA SER A 28 -2.90 -10.30 0.89
C SER A 28 -3.70 -10.46 -0.42
N ALA A 29 -4.97 -10.07 -0.42
CA ALA A 29 -5.80 -10.04 -1.63
C ALA A 29 -5.24 -9.11 -2.71
N MET A 30 -4.76 -7.92 -2.33
CA MET A 30 -4.12 -6.99 -3.26
C MET A 30 -2.90 -7.61 -3.95
N ILE A 31 -2.03 -8.28 -3.17
CA ILE A 31 -0.83 -8.95 -3.68
C ILE A 31 -1.21 -10.07 -4.64
N ALA A 32 -2.15 -10.94 -4.27
CA ALA A 32 -2.62 -12.02 -5.12
C ALA A 32 -3.20 -11.50 -6.46
N LEU A 33 -4.03 -10.45 -6.40
CA LEU A 33 -4.63 -9.84 -7.60
C LEU A 33 -3.60 -9.21 -8.54
N HIS A 34 -2.48 -8.72 -8.01
CA HIS A 34 -1.45 -8.02 -8.78
C HIS A 34 -0.15 -8.83 -8.91
N ALA A 35 -0.15 -10.13 -8.58
CA ALA A 35 1.06 -10.96 -8.53
C ALA A 35 1.85 -10.94 -9.85
N MET A 36 1.14 -11.00 -10.99
CA MET A 36 1.76 -10.91 -12.31
C MET A 36 2.46 -9.57 -12.58
N HIS A 37 1.87 -8.47 -12.10
CA HIS A 37 2.46 -7.13 -12.24
C HIS A 37 3.67 -6.95 -11.29
N LEU A 38 3.59 -7.56 -10.11
CA LEU A 38 4.59 -7.44 -9.04
C LEU A 38 5.66 -8.55 -9.09
N ARG A 39 5.73 -9.36 -10.17
CA ARG A 39 6.62 -10.54 -10.26
C ARG A 39 8.11 -10.25 -10.08
N GLN A 40 8.54 -9.00 -10.28
CA GLN A 40 9.94 -8.58 -10.15
C GLN A 40 10.27 -8.03 -8.75
N VAL A 41 9.25 -7.90 -7.88
CA VAL A 41 9.43 -7.41 -6.51
C VAL A 41 10.14 -8.48 -5.70
N GLN A 42 11.29 -8.13 -5.12
CA GLN A 42 12.08 -9.04 -4.28
C GLN A 42 11.84 -8.80 -2.79
N ASN A 43 11.55 -7.55 -2.41
CA ASN A 43 11.40 -7.14 -1.02
C ASN A 43 10.13 -6.32 -0.86
N VAL A 44 9.31 -6.67 0.13
CA VAL A 44 8.09 -5.96 0.51
C VAL A 44 8.28 -5.39 1.91
N LEU A 45 8.32 -4.06 2.01
CA LEU A 45 8.37 -3.38 3.30
C LEU A 45 6.96 -3.21 3.85
N VAL A 46 6.76 -3.55 5.12
CA VAL A 46 5.47 -3.41 5.81
C VAL A 46 5.64 -2.86 7.22
N ASP A 47 4.59 -2.23 7.74
CA ASP A 47 4.57 -1.80 9.14
C ASP A 47 4.38 -3.00 10.10
N GLY A 48 4.61 -2.77 11.40
CA GLY A 48 4.48 -3.75 12.47
C GLY A 48 3.12 -4.46 12.51
N GLY A 49 2.03 -3.83 12.04
CA GLY A 49 0.71 -4.46 11.96
C GLY A 49 0.63 -5.68 11.03
N TYR A 50 1.54 -5.81 10.08
CA TYR A 50 1.63 -6.94 9.14
C TYR A 50 2.61 -8.03 9.61
N SER A 51 3.08 -7.96 10.85
CA SER A 51 3.93 -9.01 11.44
C SER A 51 3.16 -10.34 11.52
N GLY A 52 3.85 -11.43 11.19
CA GLY A 52 3.35 -12.79 11.39
C GLY A 52 3.70 -13.72 10.22
N VAL A 53 3.83 -15.01 10.54
CA VAL A 53 4.25 -16.05 9.57
C VAL A 53 3.27 -16.15 8.41
N ASN A 54 1.96 -16.04 8.66
CA ASN A 54 0.94 -16.18 7.61
C ASN A 54 1.10 -15.15 6.48
N PHE A 55 1.29 -13.87 6.83
CA PHE A 55 1.45 -12.82 5.81
C PHE A 55 2.78 -12.97 5.05
N GLN A 56 3.84 -13.44 5.72
CA GLN A 56 5.11 -13.75 5.07
C GLN A 56 4.96 -14.91 4.06
N LEU A 57 4.21 -15.96 4.43
CA LEU A 57 3.92 -17.08 3.52
C LEU A 57 3.05 -16.65 2.34
N ASP A 58 2.08 -15.77 2.55
CA ASP A 58 1.25 -15.22 1.46
C ASP A 58 2.09 -14.43 0.46
N VAL A 59 3.00 -13.58 0.94
CA VAL A 59 3.91 -12.81 0.07
C VAL A 59 4.89 -13.73 -0.65
N ALA A 60 5.46 -14.71 0.06
CA ALA A 60 6.39 -15.67 -0.52
C ALA A 60 5.71 -16.54 -1.60
N SER A 61 4.49 -17.02 -1.35
CA SER A 61 3.75 -17.86 -2.31
C SER A 61 3.31 -17.10 -3.56
N ASN A 62 2.91 -15.84 -3.44
CA ASN A 62 2.44 -15.05 -4.57
C ASN A 62 3.56 -14.35 -5.36
N LEU A 63 4.60 -13.85 -4.68
CA LEU A 63 5.63 -13.00 -5.28
C LEU A 63 7.04 -13.60 -5.26
N ASN A 64 7.27 -14.69 -4.51
CA ASN A 64 8.63 -15.16 -4.15
C ASN A 64 9.50 -14.04 -3.53
N ALA A 65 8.85 -13.11 -2.81
CA ALA A 65 9.50 -11.95 -2.20
C ALA A 65 9.67 -12.14 -0.68
N THR A 66 10.64 -11.44 -0.10
CA THR A 66 10.83 -11.37 1.35
C THR A 66 10.06 -10.20 1.95
N VAL A 67 9.50 -10.40 3.14
CA VAL A 67 8.81 -9.32 3.88
C VAL A 67 9.76 -8.74 4.93
N GLN A 68 9.96 -7.44 4.85
CA GLN A 68 10.73 -6.67 5.83
C GLN A 68 9.77 -5.87 6.70
N VAL A 69 9.70 -6.21 7.98
CA VAL A 69 8.83 -5.51 8.93
C VAL A 69 9.58 -4.31 9.51
N ALA A 70 9.07 -3.12 9.29
CA ALA A 70 9.55 -1.87 9.90
C ALA A 70 9.12 -1.81 11.38
N LYS A 71 9.78 -2.60 12.23
CA LYS A 71 9.55 -2.64 13.67
C LYS A 71 10.60 -1.81 14.41
N ARG A 72 10.14 -1.04 15.40
CA ARG A 72 11.00 -0.30 16.32
C ARG A 72 11.50 -1.26 17.40
N ASN A 73 12.81 -1.45 17.52
CA ASN A 73 13.39 -2.34 18.53
C ASN A 73 13.72 -1.64 19.86
N GLU A 74 13.97 -0.32 19.84
CA GLU A 74 14.28 0.46 21.05
C GLU A 74 13.22 1.53 21.32
N LEU A 75 12.41 1.34 22.38
CA LEU A 75 11.35 2.28 22.76
C LEU A 75 11.90 3.57 23.39
N HIS A 76 13.13 3.55 23.93
CA HIS A 76 13.71 4.65 24.70
C HIS A 76 14.61 5.59 23.88
N ARG A 77 14.84 5.29 22.60
CA ARG A 77 15.70 6.08 21.71
C ARG A 77 14.97 6.42 20.42
N PHE A 78 15.06 7.68 20.00
CA PHE A 78 14.61 8.06 18.67
C PHE A 78 15.65 7.61 17.64
N GLU A 79 15.29 6.62 16.84
CA GLU A 79 16.04 6.20 15.66
C GLU A 79 15.22 6.49 14.39
N VAL A 80 15.88 7.06 13.38
CA VAL A 80 15.28 7.30 12.07
C VAL A 80 15.19 5.99 11.32
N MET A 81 13.98 5.47 11.13
CA MET A 81 13.74 4.32 10.26
C MET A 81 13.65 4.78 8.80
N PRO A 82 14.59 4.37 7.92
CA PRO A 82 14.50 4.71 6.51
C PRO A 82 13.22 4.10 5.92
N GLN A 83 12.55 4.85 5.05
CA GLN A 83 11.40 4.42 4.23
C GLN A 83 10.07 4.08 4.95
N ARG A 84 9.94 4.37 6.25
CA ARG A 84 8.70 4.10 7.01
C ARG A 84 7.45 4.83 6.49
N TRP A 85 7.61 6.06 6.01
CA TRP A 85 6.49 6.99 5.74
C TRP A 85 6.09 7.10 4.26
N VAL A 86 6.55 6.19 3.42
CA VAL A 86 6.37 6.34 1.97
C VAL A 86 4.90 6.17 1.58
N VAL A 87 4.21 5.17 2.11
CA VAL A 87 2.80 4.90 1.83
C VAL A 87 1.89 6.01 2.37
N GLU A 88 2.17 6.48 3.58
CA GLU A 88 1.43 7.56 4.24
C GLU A 88 1.60 8.88 3.47
N ARG A 89 2.80 9.16 2.94
CA ARG A 89 3.03 10.30 2.06
C ARG A 89 2.16 10.21 0.80
N SER A 90 2.06 9.02 0.19
CA SER A 90 1.19 8.80 -0.97
C SER A 90 -0.27 9.03 -0.62
N PHE A 91 -0.73 8.60 0.56
CA PHE A 91 -2.07 8.91 1.05
C PHE A 91 -2.29 10.41 1.26
N SER A 92 -1.31 11.14 1.82
CA SER A 92 -1.39 12.59 1.98
C SER A 92 -1.55 13.32 0.65
N TRP A 93 -0.95 12.81 -0.44
CA TRP A 93 -1.20 13.38 -1.77
C TRP A 93 -2.65 13.20 -2.23
N LEU A 94 -3.26 12.06 -1.92
CA LEU A 94 -4.67 11.80 -2.23
C LEU A 94 -5.62 12.67 -1.42
N GLU A 95 -5.25 13.05 -0.19
CA GLU A 95 -6.06 13.96 0.64
C GLU A 95 -6.22 15.36 0.03
N ASN A 96 -5.26 15.80 -0.78
CA ASN A 96 -5.38 17.07 -1.52
C ASN A 96 -6.44 17.01 -2.63
N CYS A 97 -6.84 15.81 -3.06
CA CYS A 97 -7.92 15.63 -4.01
C CYS A 97 -9.26 15.63 -3.25
N ARG A 98 -9.99 16.76 -3.28
CA ARG A 98 -11.27 16.95 -2.54
C ARG A 98 -12.27 15.80 -2.70
N ARG A 99 -12.31 15.16 -3.87
CA ARG A 99 -13.20 14.03 -4.15
C ARG A 99 -12.86 12.77 -3.34
N LEU A 100 -11.63 12.61 -2.89
CA LEU A 100 -11.12 11.48 -2.11
C LEU A 100 -11.08 11.75 -0.60
N TRP A 101 -11.53 12.92 -0.13
CA TRP A 101 -11.57 13.27 1.29
C TRP A 101 -12.31 12.22 2.12
N LYS A 102 -13.49 11.78 1.66
CA LYS A 102 -14.24 10.67 2.26
C LYS A 102 -14.46 9.58 1.22
N ASN A 103 -14.68 8.34 1.69
CA ASN A 103 -15.18 7.26 0.86
C ASN A 103 -16.66 7.52 0.51
N CYS A 104 -16.92 8.54 -0.32
CA CYS A 104 -18.25 8.96 -0.74
C CYS A 104 -18.85 8.07 -1.84
N GLU A 105 -18.00 7.26 -2.48
CA GLU A 105 -18.40 6.48 -3.65
C GLU A 105 -19.16 5.22 -3.23
N ARG A 106 -20.31 5.00 -3.86
CA ARG A 106 -21.17 3.84 -3.57
C ARG A 106 -20.57 2.52 -4.05
N GLN A 107 -19.84 2.55 -5.17
CA GLN A 107 -19.23 1.38 -5.78
C GLN A 107 -17.71 1.39 -5.59
N LEU A 108 -17.13 0.24 -5.26
CA LEU A 108 -15.68 0.07 -5.09
C LEU A 108 -14.91 0.34 -6.39
N THR A 109 -15.50 -0.01 -7.54
CA THR A 109 -14.94 0.23 -8.88
C THR A 109 -14.79 1.73 -9.16
N THR A 110 -15.81 2.53 -8.90
CA THR A 110 -15.76 3.99 -9.03
C THR A 110 -14.71 4.59 -8.11
N SER A 111 -14.66 4.12 -6.85
CA SER A 111 -13.66 4.57 -5.89
C SER A 111 -12.23 4.27 -6.36
N LEU A 112 -11.98 3.07 -6.88
CA LEU A 112 -10.70 2.68 -7.46
C LEU A 112 -10.31 3.61 -8.63
N GLN A 113 -11.23 3.83 -9.58
CA GLN A 113 -10.98 4.66 -10.76
C GLN A 113 -10.61 6.11 -10.40
N ILE A 114 -11.24 6.68 -9.36
CA ILE A 114 -10.93 8.04 -8.92
C ILE A 114 -9.55 8.11 -8.26
N VAL A 115 -9.15 7.09 -7.48
CA VAL A 115 -7.80 7.01 -6.91
C VAL A 115 -6.76 6.91 -8.03
N VAL A 116 -7.00 6.08 -9.04
CA VAL A 116 -6.12 5.97 -10.22
C VAL A 116 -6.01 7.31 -10.95
N LEU A 117 -7.13 7.99 -11.20
CA LEU A 117 -7.15 9.30 -11.84
C LEU A 117 -6.38 10.36 -11.03
N ALA A 118 -6.49 10.34 -9.70
CA ALA A 118 -5.75 11.25 -8.84
C ALA A 118 -4.24 11.05 -8.95
N PHE A 119 -3.75 9.80 -8.99
CA PHE A 119 -2.34 9.51 -9.20
C PHE A 119 -1.85 9.87 -10.61
N LEU A 120 -2.67 9.64 -11.64
CA LEU A 120 -2.36 10.07 -13.01
C LEU A 120 -2.20 11.59 -13.10
N ALA A 121 -3.12 12.35 -12.51
CA ALA A 121 -3.04 13.81 -12.47
C ALA A 121 -1.81 14.30 -11.68
N LEU A 122 -1.40 13.58 -10.64
CA LEU A 122 -0.19 13.88 -9.88
C LEU A 122 1.09 13.61 -10.70
N LEU A 123 1.13 12.48 -11.41
CA LEU A 123 2.25 12.13 -12.30
C LEU A 123 2.43 13.17 -13.40
N LEU A 124 1.35 13.55 -14.09
CA LEU A 124 1.35 14.56 -15.16
C LEU A 124 1.73 15.97 -14.70
N LYS A 125 1.66 16.25 -13.39
CA LYS A 125 2.11 17.54 -12.83
C LYS A 125 3.58 17.53 -12.44
N ARG A 126 4.17 16.35 -12.27
CA ARG A 126 5.58 16.19 -11.87
C ARG A 126 6.51 15.99 -13.04
N PHE A 127 6.03 15.36 -14.11
CA PHE A 127 6.75 15.05 -15.34
C PHE A 127 6.03 15.71 -16.52
#